data_AF-A0A3D2I6X4-F1
#
_entry.id   AF-A0A3D2I6X4-F1
#
_cell.length_a   1.000
_cell.length_b   1.000
_cell.length_c   1.000
_cell.angle_alpha   90.00
_cell.angle_beta   90.00
_cell.angle_gamma   90.00
#
_symmetry.space_group_name_H-M   'P 1'
#
loop_
_entity.id
_entity.type
_entity.pdbx_description
1 polymer ?
#
loop_
_entity_poly.entity_id
_entity_poly.type
_entity_poly.pdbx_seq_one_letter_code
_entity_poly.pdbx_strand_id
1 'polypeptide(L)'
;ALVALRGGTGEQIGHAVAMALKNLMGLICDPVAGLVEVPCVKRNVIGAVNAVSVADMAMAGITSRIPVDEVIDAMGEVGRRMPVEFRETALGGLAVTPTGTAIQEHMRKSPEVAYDS
;
A
#
# COMPACT_ATOMS: atom_id res chain seq x y z
N ALA A 1 -2.79 -9.04 -13.50
CA ALA A 1 -1.70 -9.47 -14.41
C ALA A 1 -1.34 -10.94 -14.20
N LEU A 2 -0.78 -11.33 -13.05
CA LEU A 2 -0.26 -12.70 -12.82
C LEU A 2 -1.29 -13.82 -13.07
N VAL A 3 -2.52 -13.68 -12.59
CA VAL A 3 -3.59 -14.67 -12.84
C VAL A 3 -3.85 -14.86 -14.33
N ALA A 4 -4.00 -13.77 -15.09
CA ALA A 4 -4.24 -13.81 -16.53
C ALA A 4 -3.06 -14.45 -17.29
N LEU A 5 -1.82 -14.10 -16.93
CA LEU A 5 -0.61 -14.67 -17.53
C LEU A 5 -0.48 -16.18 -17.29
N ARG A 6 -1.09 -16.69 -16.22
CA ARG A 6 -1.13 -18.12 -15.89
C ARG A 6 -2.38 -18.83 -16.43
N GLY A 7 -3.16 -18.17 -17.28
CA GLY A 7 -4.35 -18.75 -17.91
C GLY A 7 -5.60 -18.80 -17.02
N GLY A 8 -5.63 -18.04 -15.92
CA GLY A 8 -6.80 -17.97 -15.04
C GLY A 8 -8.00 -17.27 -15.68
N THR A 9 -9.21 -17.63 -15.22
CA THR A 9 -10.48 -17.08 -15.74
C THR A 9 -10.73 -15.65 -15.25
N GLY A 10 -11.70 -14.96 -15.87
CA GLY A 10 -12.16 -13.64 -15.40
C GLY A 10 -12.62 -13.66 -13.94
N GLU A 11 -13.28 -14.73 -13.51
CA GLU A 11 -13.72 -14.91 -12.11
C GLU A 11 -12.52 -15.06 -11.15
N GLN A 12 -11.52 -15.86 -11.52
CA GLN A 12 -10.29 -15.99 -10.72
C GLN A 12 -9.51 -14.66 -10.64
N ILE A 13 -9.51 -13.87 -11.71
CA ILE A 13 -8.94 -12.52 -11.70
C ILE A 13 -9.70 -11.65 -10.68
N GLY A 14 -11.03 -11.66 -10.70
CA GLY A 14 -11.86 -10.93 -9.75
C GLY A 14 -11.57 -11.33 -8.30
N HIS A 15 -11.46 -12.63 -8.01
CA HIS A 15 -11.10 -13.12 -6.67
C HIS A 15 -9.72 -12.65 -6.23
N ALA A 16 -8.70 -12.73 -7.10
CA ALA A 16 -7.36 -12.26 -6.79
C ALA A 16 -7.33 -10.74 -6.50
N VAL A 17 -8.03 -9.93 -7.31
CA VAL A 17 -8.15 -8.49 -7.09
C VAL A 17 -8.81 -8.20 -5.75
N ALA A 18 -9.93 -8.84 -5.46
CA ALA A 18 -10.63 -8.66 -4.20
C ALA A 18 -9.73 -8.99 -3.00
N MET A 19 -9.00 -10.11 -3.05
CA MET A 19 -8.05 -10.49 -1.98
C MET A 19 -6.90 -9.49 -1.85
N ALA A 20 -6.29 -9.08 -2.97
CA ALA A 20 -5.19 -8.10 -2.95
C ALA A 20 -5.62 -6.78 -2.30
N LEU A 21 -6.78 -6.25 -2.69
CA LEU A 21 -7.31 -5.00 -2.17
C LEU A 21 -7.62 -5.10 -0.67
N LYS A 22 -8.28 -6.17 -0.22
CA LYS A 22 -8.56 -6.38 1.21
C LYS A 22 -7.29 -6.41 2.05
N ASN A 23 -6.23 -7.05 1.57
CA ASN A 23 -4.96 -7.15 2.30
C ASN A 23 -4.25 -5.80 2.48
N LEU A 24 -4.57 -4.80 1.65
CA LEU A 24 -3.94 -3.47 1.65
C LEU A 24 -4.93 -2.36 2.04
N MET A 25 -6.17 -2.71 2.39
CA MET A 25 -7.23 -1.76 2.70
C MET A 25 -6.91 -0.99 3.97
N GLY A 26 -7.04 0.34 3.91
CA GLY A 26 -6.80 1.20 5.06
C GLY A 26 -5.33 1.42 5.41
N LEU A 27 -4.38 1.04 4.53
CA LEU A 27 -2.98 1.40 4.72
C LEU A 27 -2.81 2.93 4.72
N ILE A 28 -2.41 3.46 5.87
CA ILE A 28 -2.06 4.87 6.07
C ILE A 28 -0.86 5.22 5.19
N CYS A 29 -0.85 6.34 4.46
CA CYS A 29 0.36 6.84 3.79
C CYS A 29 0.89 8.03 4.58
N ASP A 30 2.06 7.88 5.20
CA ASP A 30 2.65 8.96 6.00
C ASP A 30 4.18 8.87 5.90
N PRO A 31 4.76 9.45 4.83
CA PRO A 31 6.18 9.31 4.52
C PRO A 31 7.05 10.10 5.49
N VAL A 32 8.09 9.45 6.02
CA VAL A 32 9.08 10.13 6.88
C VAL A 32 9.78 11.22 6.10
N ALA A 33 9.86 12.41 6.69
CA ALA A 33 10.42 13.62 6.07
C ALA A 33 9.79 14.00 4.71
N GLY A 34 8.58 13.48 4.39
CA GLY A 34 7.94 13.71 3.09
C GLY A 34 8.57 12.94 1.93
N LEU A 35 9.44 11.96 2.21
CA LEU A 35 10.21 11.24 1.19
C LEU A 35 9.58 9.90 0.81
N VAL A 36 9.76 9.49 -0.45
CA VAL A 36 9.28 8.20 -0.98
C VAL A 36 10.23 7.05 -0.63
N GLU A 37 10.68 7.00 0.62
CA GLU A 37 11.64 6.01 1.09
C GLU A 37 11.07 5.15 2.23
N VAL A 38 10.72 5.80 3.34
CA VAL A 38 10.20 5.15 4.54
C VAL A 38 8.74 5.54 4.75
N PRO A 39 7.79 4.58 4.72
CA PRO A 39 7.93 3.14 4.48
C PRO A 39 7.81 2.71 3.00
N CYS A 40 7.75 3.65 2.06
CA CYS A 40 7.33 3.43 0.67
C CYS A 40 8.10 2.30 -0.06
N VAL A 41 9.43 2.22 0.09
CA VAL A 41 10.24 1.18 -0.57
C VAL A 41 9.82 -0.22 -0.08
N LYS A 42 9.59 -0.37 1.23
CA LYS A 42 9.23 -1.66 1.83
C LYS A 42 7.79 -2.05 1.46
N ARG A 43 6.92 -1.07 1.24
CA ARG A 43 5.54 -1.31 0.76
C ARG A 43 5.49 -1.84 -0.67
N ASN A 44 6.43 -1.46 -1.53
CA ASN A 44 6.52 -2.06 -2.88
C ASN A 44 6.79 -3.56 -2.79
N VAL A 45 7.67 -3.99 -1.88
CA VAL A 45 7.94 -5.42 -1.64
C VAL A 45 6.69 -6.14 -1.16
N ILE A 46 5.97 -5.57 -0.18
CA ILE A 46 4.72 -6.13 0.33
C ILE A 46 3.67 -6.23 -0.79
N GLY A 47 3.53 -5.20 -1.62
CA GLY A 47 2.61 -5.20 -2.76
C GLY A 47 2.93 -6.28 -3.79
N ALA A 48 4.21 -6.43 -4.13
CA ALA A 48 4.67 -7.45 -5.08
C ALA A 48 4.41 -8.87 -4.55
N VAL A 49 4.79 -9.14 -3.30
CA VAL A 49 4.58 -10.46 -2.67
C VAL A 49 3.09 -10.75 -2.53
N ASN A 50 2.30 -9.78 -2.08
CA ASN A 50 0.84 -9.91 -1.98
C ASN A 50 0.22 -10.28 -3.33
N ALA A 51 0.63 -9.61 -4.42
CA ALA A 51 0.13 -9.90 -5.76
C ALA A 51 0.43 -11.33 -6.22
N VAL A 52 1.64 -11.83 -5.93
CA VAL A 52 2.02 -13.23 -6.22
C VAL A 52 1.18 -14.19 -5.39
N SER A 53 1.10 -13.98 -4.08
CA SER A 53 0.38 -14.86 -3.16
C SER A 53 -1.11 -14.96 -3.50
N VAL A 54 -1.80 -13.83 -3.74
CA VAL A 54 -3.23 -13.89 -4.08
C VAL A 54 -3.49 -14.48 -5.46
N ALA A 55 -2.53 -14.37 -6.38
CA ALA A 55 -2.63 -15.03 -7.68
C ALA A 55 -2.51 -16.54 -7.52
N ASP A 56 -1.57 -17.04 -6.70
CA ASP A 56 -1.48 -18.46 -6.36
C ASP A 56 -2.77 -18.96 -5.71
N MET A 57 -3.30 -18.22 -4.74
CA MET A 57 -4.55 -18.56 -4.06
C MET A 57 -5.74 -18.66 -5.03
N ALA A 58 -5.92 -17.66 -5.90
CA ALA A 58 -7.02 -17.67 -6.87
C ALA A 58 -6.89 -18.80 -7.90
N MET A 59 -5.67 -19.10 -8.35
CA MET A 59 -5.40 -20.23 -9.24
C MET A 59 -5.65 -21.58 -8.56
N ALA A 60 -5.45 -21.66 -7.24
CA ALA A 60 -5.80 -22.82 -6.41
C ALA A 60 -7.30 -22.95 -6.09
N GLY A 61 -8.15 -22.07 -6.64
CA GLY A 61 -9.60 -22.11 -6.44
C GLY A 61 -10.07 -21.45 -5.14
N ILE A 62 -9.20 -20.69 -4.46
CA ILE A 62 -9.63 -19.89 -3.30
C ILE A 62 -10.40 -18.68 -3.81
N THR A 63 -11.63 -18.54 -3.33
CA THR A 63 -12.56 -17.49 -3.76
C THR A 63 -12.68 -16.39 -2.73
N SER A 64 -12.91 -15.16 -3.21
CA SER A 64 -13.33 -14.06 -2.34
C SER A 64 -14.81 -14.20 -2.03
N ARG A 65 -15.16 -14.22 -0.74
CA ARG A 65 -16.58 -14.22 -0.30
C ARG A 65 -17.32 -12.93 -0.58
N ILE A 66 -16.60 -11.80 -0.63
CA ILE A 66 -17.16 -10.50 -0.98
C ILE A 66 -16.86 -10.24 -2.46
N PRO A 67 -17.85 -9.86 -3.28
CA PRO A 67 -17.65 -9.50 -4.68
C PRO A 67 -16.59 -8.43 -4.86
N VAL A 68 -15.89 -8.46 -6.01
CA VAL A 68 -14.78 -7.55 -6.28
C VAL A 68 -15.23 -6.09 -6.31
N ASP A 69 -16.41 -5.81 -6.86
CA ASP A 69 -16.94 -4.45 -6.97
C ASP A 69 -17.24 -3.86 -5.58
N GLU A 70 -17.84 -4.64 -4.68
CA GLU A 70 -18.06 -4.21 -3.29
C GLU A 70 -16.75 -3.94 -2.54
N VAL A 71 -15.69 -4.71 -2.81
CA VAL A 71 -14.37 -4.46 -2.23
C VAL A 71 -13.76 -3.16 -2.76
N ILE A 72 -13.96 -2.85 -4.05
CA ILE A 72 -13.50 -1.60 -4.66
C ILE A 72 -14.23 -0.40 -4.04
N ASP A 73 -15.56 -0.49 -3.90
CA ASP A 73 -16.37 0.55 -3.27
C ASP A 73 -15.95 0.78 -1.82
N ALA A 74 -15.77 -0.32 -1.06
CA ALA A 74 -15.30 -0.26 0.32
C ALA A 74 -13.90 0.38 0.42
N MET A 75 -12.96 0.04 -0.48
CA MET A 75 -11.64 0.66 -0.52
C MET A 75 -11.74 2.19 -0.72
N GLY A 76 -12.59 2.62 -1.65
CA GLY A 76 -12.83 4.04 -1.90
C GLY A 76 -13.42 4.77 -0.69
N GLU A 77 -14.38 4.14 0.00
CA GLU A 77 -15.01 4.71 1.19
C GLU A 77 -14.06 4.79 2.38
N VAL A 78 -13.27 3.75 2.63
CA VAL A 78 -12.21 3.77 3.65
C VAL A 78 -11.22 4.91 3.37
N GLY A 79 -10.79 5.07 2.11
CA GLY A 79 -9.89 6.16 1.72
C GLY A 79 -10.48 7.56 1.93
N ARG A 80 -11.77 7.76 1.63
CA ARG A 80 -12.46 9.05 1.85
C ARG A 80 -12.61 9.39 3.33
N ARG A 81 -12.86 8.39 4.16
CA ARG A 81 -13.02 8.55 5.62
C ARG A 81 -11.70 8.65 6.37
N MET A 82 -10.57 8.39 5.70
CA MET A 82 -9.25 8.47 6.32
C MET A 82 -8.92 9.93 6.70
N PRO A 83 -8.51 10.18 7.96
CA PRO A 83 -8.04 11.49 8.39
C PRO A 83 -6.95 12.04 7.49
N VAL A 84 -6.93 13.37 7.30
CA VAL A 84 -6.00 14.03 6.37
C VAL A 84 -4.54 13.84 6.76
N GLU A 85 -4.27 13.70 8.06
CA GLU A 85 -2.96 13.47 8.65
C GLU A 85 -2.37 12.10 8.24
N PHE A 86 -3.20 11.18 7.76
CA PHE A 86 -2.81 9.83 7.34
C PHE A 86 -2.81 9.66 5.81
N ARG A 87 -2.97 10.75 5.06
CA ARG A 87 -3.05 10.78 3.58
C ARG A 87 -1.90 11.57 2.96
N GLU A 88 -0.70 11.05 3.11
CA GLU A 88 0.53 11.51 2.45
C GLU A 88 0.94 12.95 2.81
N THR A 89 0.48 13.44 3.97
CA THR A 89 0.75 14.82 4.41
C THR A 89 1.99 14.94 5.30
N ALA A 90 2.57 13.84 5.76
CA ALA A 90 3.64 13.82 6.76
C ALA A 90 3.27 14.51 8.09
N LEU A 91 1.96 14.59 8.40
CA LEU A 91 1.43 15.24 9.59
C LEU A 91 1.02 14.25 10.69
N GLY A 92 1.13 12.94 10.43
CA GLY A 92 0.67 11.91 11.35
C GLY A 92 1.68 10.77 11.50
N GLY A 93 1.14 9.57 11.74
CA GLY A 93 1.81 8.27 11.58
C GLY A 93 3.28 8.18 12.01
N LEU A 94 4.12 7.79 11.05
CA LEU A 94 5.55 7.59 11.23
C LEU A 94 6.33 8.91 11.16
N ALA A 95 5.86 9.87 10.37
CA ALA A 95 6.52 11.15 10.16
C ALA A 95 6.66 11.94 11.46
N VAL A 96 5.64 11.92 12.31
CA VAL A 96 5.64 12.66 13.60
C VAL A 96 6.23 11.89 14.78
N THR A 97 6.77 10.68 14.54
CA THR A 97 7.49 9.97 15.61
C THR A 97 8.75 10.74 16.02
N PRO A 98 9.29 10.53 17.23
CA PRO A 98 10.52 11.22 17.66
C PRO A 98 11.67 11.04 16.66
N THR A 99 11.86 9.82 16.15
CA THR A 99 12.88 9.53 15.13
C THR A 99 12.54 10.16 13.78
N GLY A 100 11.27 10.10 13.34
CA GLY A 100 10.85 10.72 12.08
C GLY A 100 11.07 12.23 12.05
N THR A 101 10.73 12.90 13.15
CA THR A 101 10.95 14.35 13.34
C THR A 101 12.45 14.67 13.35
N ALA A 102 13.26 13.88 14.06
CA ALA A 102 14.71 14.07 14.10
C ALA A 102 15.36 13.94 12.71
N ILE A 103 14.91 12.97 11.90
CA ILE A 103 15.36 12.81 10.50
C ILE A 103 15.01 14.05 9.68
N GLN A 104 13.76 14.51 9.76
CA GLN A 104 13.30 15.70 9.03
C GLN A 104 14.11 16.95 9.41
N GLU A 105 14.38 17.14 10.70
CA GLU A 105 15.20 18.26 11.18
C GLU A 105 16.65 18.20 10.69
N HIS A 106 17.24 16.99 10.70
CA HIS A 106 18.60 16.79 10.23
C HIS A 106 18.73 17.14 8.74
N MET A 107 17.80 16.66 7.92
CA MET A 107 17.77 16.96 6.48
C MET A 107 17.56 18.45 6.20
N ARG A 108 16.71 19.13 7.00
CA ARG A 108 16.52 20.59 6.89
C ARG A 108 17.79 21.39 7.19
N LYS A 109 18.65 20.90 8.09
CA LYS A 109 19.91 21.54 8.49
C LYS A 109 21.07 21.24 7.53
N SER A 110 20.98 20.15 6.75
CA SER A 110 22.04 19.68 5.84
C SER A 110 21.52 19.41 4.41
N PRO A 111 21.08 20.44 3.67
CA PRO A 111 20.47 20.27 2.34
C PRO A 111 21.41 19.68 1.28
N GLU A 112 22.73 19.72 1.49
CA GLU A 112 23.75 19.25 0.53
C GLU A 112 23.92 17.71 0.48
N VAL A 113 23.36 16.97 1.44
CA VAL A 113 23.53 15.50 1.55
C VAL A 113 22.27 14.73 1.09
N ALA A 114 21.21 15.42 0.68
CA ALA A 114 19.92 14.81 0.40
C ALA A 114 19.82 14.04 -0.94
N TYR A 115 20.88 14.01 -1.75
CA TYR A 115 20.86 13.40 -3.10
C TYR A 115 21.88 12.26 -3.30
N ASP A 116 22.62 11.85 -2.25
CA ASP A 116 23.68 10.83 -2.37
C ASP A 116 23.40 9.61 -1.47
N SER A 117 22.29 8.91 -1.76
CA SER A 117 22.08 7.50 -1.38
C SER A 117 20.90 6.85 -2.10
#